data_AF-A0A4D7K7K1-F1
#
_entry.id   AF-A0A4D7K7K1-F1
#
_cell.length_a   1.000
_cell.length_b   1.000
_cell.length_c   1.000
_cell.angle_alpha   90.00
_cell.angle_beta   90.00
_cell.angle_gamma   90.00
#
_symmetry.space_group_name_H-M   'P 1'
#
loop_
_entity.id
_entity.type
_entity.pdbx_description
1 polymer ?
#
loop_
_entity_poly.entity_id
_entity_poly.type
_entity_poly.pdbx_seq_one_letter_code
_entity_poly.pdbx_strand_id
1 'polypeptide(L)'
;MLLEPGENYDNKIGDYRFFSSEECNVKNAKLLEDFEKKADNINVKPLPKKFSFKVYDIPANSMDELVVQIGVITHKLSNSIKAGPVLFLSDFAIPWLSQNNEFPPVKNAQEYLKKLGIDEKFSGGFLVNESDLMEFMSHLFWLIRCNAELPPCYFTFEKFNFITNLCQYGNFHFTFYCEEERIELEKVFDQLGMNEVPGGFCYERFSEGSSIEGRRIEL
;
A
#
# COMPACT_ATOMS: atom_id res chain seq x y z
N MET A 1 5.51 -12.47 7.44
CA MET A 1 6.84 -13.08 7.71
C MET A 1 6.61 -14.21 8.70
N LEU A 2 7.09 -15.42 8.41
CA LEU A 2 6.97 -16.54 9.34
C LEU A 2 8.00 -16.39 10.46
N LEU A 3 7.66 -16.83 11.66
CA LEU A 3 8.56 -16.82 12.81
C LEU A 3 9.64 -17.89 12.61
N GLU A 4 10.88 -17.54 12.92
CA GLU A 4 11.99 -18.48 13.00
C GLU A 4 12.33 -18.77 14.47
N PRO A 5 12.84 -19.95 14.81
CA PRO A 5 13.26 -20.25 16.18
C PRO A 5 14.32 -19.26 16.65
N GLY A 6 14.13 -18.66 17.83
CA GLY A 6 14.98 -17.56 18.28
C GLY A 6 14.23 -16.50 19.05
N GLU A 7 14.87 -15.36 19.25
CA GLU A 7 14.28 -14.20 19.93
C GLU A 7 13.24 -13.53 19.02
N ASN A 8 11.99 -13.52 19.46
CA ASN A 8 10.86 -12.92 18.76
C ASN A 8 10.00 -12.12 19.75
N TYR A 9 9.31 -11.10 19.25
CA TYR A 9 8.36 -10.32 20.06
C TYR A 9 7.10 -11.13 20.35
N ASP A 10 6.71 -11.27 21.62
CA ASP A 10 5.48 -11.95 22.02
C ASP A 10 4.42 -10.94 22.48
N ASN A 11 3.45 -10.69 21.60
CA ASN A 11 2.30 -9.82 21.86
C ASN A 11 1.52 -10.15 23.13
N LYS A 12 1.59 -11.39 23.64
CA LYS A 12 0.90 -11.78 24.89
C LYS A 12 1.54 -11.16 26.13
N ILE A 13 2.85 -11.00 26.12
CA ILE A 13 3.62 -10.46 27.26
C ILE A 13 4.12 -9.04 26.99
N GLY A 14 4.06 -8.59 25.74
CA GLY A 14 4.49 -7.26 25.32
C GLY A 14 6.01 -7.09 25.28
N ASP A 15 6.78 -8.18 25.18
CA ASP A 15 8.24 -8.18 25.24
C ASP A 15 8.85 -9.28 24.33
N TYR A 16 10.17 -9.19 24.09
CA TYR A 16 10.94 -10.20 23.38
C TYR A 16 11.20 -11.42 24.25
N ARG A 17 11.06 -12.61 23.68
CA ARG A 17 11.50 -13.86 24.31
C ARG A 17 11.93 -14.87 23.26
N PHE A 18 12.60 -15.92 23.72
CA PHE A 18 12.93 -17.04 22.87
C PHE A 18 11.68 -17.87 22.53
N PHE A 19 11.50 -18.18 21.25
CA PHE A 19 10.47 -19.08 20.73
C PHE A 19 11.15 -20.37 20.29
N SER A 20 10.68 -21.49 20.80
CA SER A 20 11.10 -22.81 20.34
C SER A 20 10.63 -23.08 18.91
N SER A 21 11.27 -24.04 18.24
CA SER A 21 10.83 -24.48 16.91
C SER A 21 9.38 -24.96 16.89
N GLU A 22 8.92 -25.61 17.96
CA GLU A 22 7.54 -26.07 18.09
C GLU A 22 6.56 -24.90 18.18
N GLU A 23 6.86 -23.88 19.00
CA GLU A 23 6.03 -22.68 19.10
C GLU A 23 5.96 -21.90 17.77
N CYS A 24 7.10 -21.75 17.09
CA CYS A 24 7.14 -21.13 15.77
C CYS A 24 6.30 -21.91 14.78
N ASN A 25 6.40 -23.25 14.75
CA ASN A 25 5.59 -24.09 13.86
C ASN A 25 4.09 -23.95 14.14
N VAL A 26 3.65 -23.95 15.41
CA VAL A 26 2.24 -23.78 15.77
C VAL A 26 1.71 -22.40 15.35
N LYS A 27 2.47 -21.33 15.63
CA LYS A 27 2.08 -19.97 15.25
C LYS A 27 2.07 -19.78 13.73
N ASN A 28 3.09 -20.31 13.03
CA ASN A 28 3.18 -20.26 11.58
C ASN A 28 2.06 -21.07 10.92
N ALA A 29 1.71 -22.25 11.45
CA ALA A 29 0.62 -23.05 10.93
C ALA A 29 -0.71 -22.28 10.95
N LYS A 30 -1.01 -21.58 12.05
CA LYS A 30 -2.22 -20.73 12.14
C LYS A 30 -2.18 -19.58 11.13
N LEU A 31 -1.04 -18.88 11.01
CA LEU A 31 -0.87 -17.80 10.04
C LEU A 31 -1.02 -18.30 8.60
N LEU A 32 -0.47 -19.47 8.29
CA LEU A 32 -0.58 -20.10 6.98
C LEU A 32 -2.01 -20.54 6.68
N GLU A 33 -2.72 -21.13 7.65
CA GLU A 33 -4.13 -21.50 7.49
C GLU A 33 -5.00 -20.25 7.23
N ASP A 34 -4.80 -19.17 7.99
CA ASP A 34 -5.52 -17.91 7.78
C ASP A 34 -5.18 -17.27 6.43
N PHE A 35 -3.93 -17.40 5.97
CA PHE A 35 -3.50 -16.97 4.65
C PHE A 35 -4.19 -17.79 3.55
N GLU A 36 -4.14 -19.12 3.62
CA GLU A 36 -4.75 -20.02 2.63
C GLU A 36 -6.26 -19.83 2.50
N LYS A 37 -6.97 -19.50 3.60
CA LYS A 37 -8.40 -19.16 3.56
C LYS A 37 -8.73 -17.86 2.83
N LYS A 38 -7.78 -16.92 2.79
CA LYS A 38 -7.95 -15.57 2.24
C LYS A 38 -7.25 -15.37 0.90
N ALA A 39 -6.35 -16.27 0.53
CA ALA A 39 -5.59 -16.21 -0.70
C ALA A 39 -6.43 -16.75 -1.87
N ASP A 40 -6.27 -16.12 -3.03
CA ASP A 40 -6.84 -16.63 -4.27
C ASP A 40 -6.14 -17.94 -4.67
N ASN A 41 -6.90 -18.87 -5.24
CA ASN A 41 -6.36 -20.12 -5.79
C ASN A 41 -5.73 -19.85 -7.16
N ILE A 42 -4.49 -19.35 -7.16
CA ILE A 42 -3.74 -19.02 -8.37
C ILE A 42 -2.49 -19.89 -8.52
N ASN A 43 -2.20 -20.29 -9.76
CA ASN A 43 -0.93 -20.92 -10.09
C ASN A 43 0.09 -19.82 -10.43
N VAL A 44 0.94 -19.50 -9.46
CA VAL A 44 1.94 -18.44 -9.61
C VAL A 44 3.14 -18.99 -10.39
N LYS A 45 3.42 -18.40 -11.55
CA LYS A 45 4.71 -18.63 -12.23
C LYS A 45 5.83 -18.10 -11.32
N PRO A 46 7.00 -18.77 -11.25
CA PRO A 46 8.13 -18.25 -10.49
C PRO A 46 8.40 -16.80 -10.87
N LEU A 47 8.25 -15.90 -9.90
CA LEU A 47 8.53 -14.49 -10.12
C LEU A 47 10.04 -14.33 -10.31
N PRO A 48 10.49 -13.35 -11.12
CA PRO A 48 11.87 -12.93 -11.10
C PRO A 48 12.26 -12.59 -9.67
N LYS A 49 13.51 -12.87 -9.29
CA LYS A 49 13.97 -12.44 -7.98
C LYS A 49 13.84 -10.92 -7.89
N LYS A 50 13.30 -10.45 -6.75
CA LYS A 50 13.30 -9.02 -6.41
C LYS A 50 14.70 -8.47 -6.62
N PHE A 51 14.80 -7.46 -7.48
CA PHE A 51 16.06 -6.80 -7.80
C PHE A 51 16.35 -5.69 -6.80
N SER A 52 15.38 -4.81 -6.56
CA SER A 52 15.56 -3.65 -5.70
C SER A 52 14.26 -3.21 -5.02
N PHE A 53 14.41 -2.42 -3.96
CA PHE A 53 13.32 -1.73 -3.29
C PHE A 53 13.73 -0.30 -2.98
N LYS A 54 12.87 0.64 -3.35
CA LYS A 54 13.09 2.06 -3.12
C LYS A 54 11.83 2.73 -2.61
N VAL A 55 12.01 3.77 -1.81
CA VAL A 55 10.92 4.60 -1.29
C VAL A 55 11.12 6.00 -1.82
N TYR A 56 10.06 6.61 -2.31
CA TYR A 56 10.06 7.97 -2.81
C TYR A 56 9.06 8.82 -2.04
N ASP A 57 9.47 10.06 -1.78
CA ASP A 57 8.65 11.10 -1.22
C ASP A 57 8.22 12.11 -2.29
N ILE A 58 7.08 12.73 -2.06
CA ILE A 58 6.53 13.81 -2.86
C ILE A 58 6.63 15.11 -2.05
N PRO A 59 7.27 16.17 -2.60
CA PRO A 59 7.28 17.48 -1.96
C PRO A 59 5.86 18.01 -1.74
N ALA A 60 5.54 18.36 -0.50
CA ALA A 60 4.30 19.02 -0.11
C ALA A 60 4.50 19.76 1.21
N ASN A 61 3.85 20.92 1.36
CA ASN A 61 3.94 21.75 2.56
C ASN A 61 2.75 21.54 3.52
N SER A 62 1.74 20.79 3.09
CA SER A 62 0.56 20.46 3.89
C SER A 62 -0.03 19.11 3.46
N MET A 63 -0.91 18.56 4.30
CA MET A 63 -1.67 17.35 3.97
C MET A 63 -2.52 17.52 2.72
N ASP A 64 -3.22 18.65 2.60
CA ASP A 64 -4.08 18.94 1.45
C ASP A 64 -3.26 19.01 0.16
N GLU A 65 -2.09 19.66 0.21
CA GLU A 65 -1.16 19.69 -0.93
C GLU A 65 -0.66 18.28 -1.27
N LEU A 66 -0.28 17.48 -0.26
CA LEU A 66 0.17 16.11 -0.47
C LEU A 66 -0.88 15.27 -1.20
N VAL A 67 -2.14 15.31 -0.76
CA VAL A 67 -3.24 14.51 -1.37
C VAL A 67 -3.43 14.85 -2.85
N VAL A 68 -3.34 16.15 -3.19
CA VAL A 68 -3.41 16.62 -4.58
C VAL A 68 -2.19 16.13 -5.35
N GLN A 69 -0.98 16.27 -4.79
CA GLN A 69 0.24 15.88 -5.48
C GLN A 69 0.34 14.37 -5.70
N ILE A 70 -0.18 13.53 -4.79
CA ILE A 70 -0.26 12.07 -4.98
C ILE A 70 -1.05 11.75 -6.26
N GLY A 71 -2.22 12.36 -6.43
CA GLY A 71 -3.03 12.18 -7.65
C GLY A 71 -2.31 12.68 -8.89
N VAL A 72 -1.75 13.90 -8.83
CA VAL A 72 -1.05 14.54 -9.97
C VAL A 72 0.17 13.74 -10.41
N ILE A 73 1.02 13.31 -9.47
CA ILE A 73 2.25 12.57 -9.78
C ILE A 73 1.92 11.18 -10.31
N THR A 74 0.91 10.49 -9.76
CA THR A 74 0.52 9.17 -10.27
C THR A 74 -0.03 9.26 -11.69
N HIS A 75 -0.84 10.28 -11.98
CA HIS A 75 -1.33 10.53 -13.34
C HIS A 75 -0.18 10.90 -14.30
N LYS A 76 0.72 11.81 -13.90
CA LYS A 76 1.89 12.16 -14.73
C LYS A 76 2.82 10.96 -14.96
N LEU A 77 3.05 10.12 -13.94
CA LEU A 77 3.84 8.91 -14.06
C LEU A 77 3.22 7.97 -15.10
N SER A 78 1.91 7.69 -14.99
CA SER A 78 1.18 6.88 -15.97
C SER A 78 1.34 7.40 -17.40
N ASN A 79 1.27 8.72 -17.57
CA ASN A 79 1.35 9.37 -18.89
C ASN A 79 2.76 9.34 -19.47
N SER A 80 3.78 9.61 -18.64
CA SER A 80 5.18 9.56 -19.04
C SER A 80 5.59 8.19 -19.55
N ILE A 81 5.06 7.12 -18.95
CA ILE A 81 5.38 5.74 -19.32
C ILE A 81 4.34 5.11 -20.26
N LYS A 82 3.29 5.84 -20.63
CA LYS A 82 2.17 5.38 -21.48
C LYS A 82 1.59 4.05 -21.02
N ALA A 83 1.35 3.96 -19.71
CA ALA A 83 1.04 2.69 -19.06
C ALA A 83 -0.34 2.12 -19.41
N GLY A 84 -1.32 2.97 -19.73
CA GLY A 84 -2.71 2.56 -19.83
C GLY A 84 -3.36 2.41 -18.44
N PRO A 85 -4.39 1.55 -18.30
CA PRO A 85 -5.06 1.33 -17.03
C PRO A 85 -4.15 0.78 -15.93
N VAL A 86 -4.45 1.14 -14.69
CA VAL A 86 -3.68 0.75 -13.51
C VAL A 86 -4.46 -0.28 -12.72
N LEU A 87 -3.82 -1.40 -12.39
CA LEU A 87 -4.40 -2.44 -11.55
C LEU A 87 -4.04 -2.17 -10.09
N PHE A 88 -5.04 -2.13 -9.21
CA PHE A 88 -4.91 -2.01 -7.77
C PHE A 88 -5.42 -3.28 -7.09
N LEU A 89 -4.68 -3.81 -6.13
CA LEU A 89 -5.01 -5.02 -5.39
C LEU A 89 -4.50 -4.93 -3.95
N SER A 90 -5.35 -5.25 -2.98
CA SER A 90 -4.94 -5.39 -1.58
C SER A 90 -4.15 -6.70 -1.37
N ASP A 91 -3.24 -6.69 -0.40
CA ASP A 91 -2.46 -7.89 0.00
C ASP A 91 -3.37 -9.05 0.48
N PHE A 92 -4.53 -8.73 1.05
CA PHE A 92 -5.53 -9.70 1.50
C PHE A 92 -6.94 -9.29 1.07
N ALA A 93 -7.83 -10.28 0.94
CA ALA A 93 -9.25 -10.09 0.64
C ALA A 93 -10.04 -9.54 1.85
N ILE A 94 -9.69 -8.33 2.29
CA ILE A 94 -10.46 -7.56 3.28
C ILE A 94 -11.36 -6.58 2.50
N PRO A 95 -12.66 -6.45 2.85
CA PRO A 95 -13.51 -5.49 2.18
C PRO A 95 -12.98 -4.06 2.28
N TRP A 96 -13.07 -3.31 1.18
CA TRP A 96 -12.57 -1.93 1.11
C TRP A 96 -13.30 -0.97 2.06
N LEU A 97 -14.55 -1.28 2.37
CA LEU A 97 -15.43 -0.54 3.28
C LEU A 97 -15.64 -1.28 4.61
N SER A 98 -14.63 -2.04 5.06
CA SER A 98 -14.68 -2.85 6.29
C SER A 98 -14.75 -2.04 7.58
N GLN A 99 -14.24 -0.81 7.61
CA GLN A 99 -14.21 0.05 8.77
C GLN A 99 -15.09 1.29 8.55
N ASN A 100 -15.90 1.68 9.53
CA ASN A 100 -16.64 2.94 9.48
C ASN A 100 -15.79 4.08 10.03
N ASN A 101 -15.83 5.24 9.37
CA ASN A 101 -15.03 6.38 9.79
C ASN A 101 -15.75 7.71 9.56
N GLU A 102 -15.94 8.47 10.64
CA GLU A 102 -16.62 9.77 10.61
C GLU A 102 -15.67 10.93 10.30
N PHE A 103 -14.36 10.69 10.18
CA PHE A 103 -13.42 11.74 9.78
C PHE A 103 -13.70 12.16 8.33
N PRO A 104 -14.00 13.45 8.04
CA PRO A 104 -14.58 13.85 6.77
C PRO A 104 -13.80 13.40 5.51
N PRO A 105 -12.45 13.47 5.47
CA PRO A 105 -11.71 13.05 4.28
C PRO A 105 -11.88 11.58 3.90
N VAL A 106 -11.82 10.68 4.88
CA VAL A 106 -12.02 9.23 4.64
C VAL A 106 -13.49 8.91 4.42
N LYS A 107 -14.42 9.59 5.07
CA LYS A 107 -15.85 9.47 4.79
C LYS A 107 -16.17 9.81 3.33
N ASN A 108 -15.59 10.89 2.81
CA ASN A 108 -15.71 11.26 1.39
C ASN A 108 -15.12 10.18 0.47
N ALA A 109 -13.99 9.56 0.85
CA ALA A 109 -13.41 8.45 0.09
C ALA A 109 -14.28 7.19 0.11
N GLN A 110 -14.94 6.88 1.23
CA GLN A 110 -15.90 5.79 1.34
C GLN A 110 -17.14 6.05 0.48
N GLU A 111 -17.66 7.28 0.49
CA GLU A 111 -18.77 7.69 -0.37
C GLU A 111 -18.42 7.63 -1.86
N TYR A 112 -17.18 7.99 -2.23
CA TYR A 112 -16.68 7.83 -3.59
C TYR A 112 -16.74 6.35 -4.04
N LEU A 113 -16.22 5.42 -3.23
CA LEU A 113 -16.33 3.99 -3.55
C LEU A 113 -17.78 3.51 -3.64
N LYS A 114 -18.67 3.95 -2.73
CA LYS A 114 -20.10 3.63 -2.79
C LYS A 114 -20.75 4.11 -4.09
N LYS A 115 -20.37 5.30 -4.59
CA LYS A 115 -20.86 5.82 -5.88
C LYS A 115 -20.38 5.01 -7.08
N LEU A 116 -19.23 4.34 -6.98
CA LEU A 116 -18.75 3.36 -7.96
C LEU A 116 -19.48 2.01 -7.88
N GLY A 117 -20.44 1.85 -6.96
CA GLY A 117 -21.19 0.60 -6.76
C GLY A 117 -20.49 -0.40 -5.85
N ILE A 118 -19.46 0.03 -5.12
CA ILE A 118 -18.74 -0.81 -4.16
C ILE A 118 -19.52 -0.89 -2.85
N ASP A 119 -19.75 -2.11 -2.36
CA ASP A 119 -20.42 -2.37 -1.09
C ASP A 119 -19.45 -2.82 0.01
N GLU A 120 -19.98 -3.06 1.21
CA GLU A 120 -19.22 -3.49 2.40
C GLU A 120 -18.66 -4.90 2.31
N LYS A 121 -18.96 -5.65 1.23
CA LYS A 121 -18.49 -7.02 1.01
C LYS A 121 -17.45 -7.11 -0.10
N PHE A 122 -17.32 -6.08 -0.94
CA PHE A 122 -16.37 -6.07 -2.04
C PHE A 122 -14.92 -6.05 -1.52
N SER A 123 -14.15 -7.08 -1.89
CA SER A 123 -12.73 -7.25 -1.56
C SER A 123 -11.85 -7.48 -2.80
N GLY A 124 -12.37 -7.20 -4.00
CA GLY A 124 -11.65 -7.36 -5.26
C GLY A 124 -10.68 -6.21 -5.57
N GLY A 125 -9.95 -6.33 -6.67
CA GLY A 125 -9.10 -5.26 -7.18
C GLY A 125 -9.85 -4.22 -8.03
N PHE A 126 -9.20 -3.09 -8.29
CA PHE A 126 -9.69 -2.06 -9.21
C PHE A 126 -8.82 -2.01 -10.47
N LEU A 127 -9.46 -1.83 -11.63
CA LEU A 127 -8.79 -1.44 -12.86
C LEU A 127 -9.20 0.00 -13.18
N VAL A 128 -8.28 0.94 -13.01
CA VAL A 128 -8.58 2.38 -13.08
C VAL A 128 -7.99 2.95 -14.35
N ASN A 129 -8.82 3.67 -15.12
CA ASN A 129 -8.37 4.34 -16.33
C ASN A 129 -7.56 5.61 -16.01
N GLU A 130 -6.76 6.04 -16.97
CA GLU A 130 -5.92 7.24 -16.85
C GLU A 130 -6.71 8.51 -16.44
N SER A 131 -7.94 8.66 -16.96
CA SER A 131 -8.82 9.81 -16.68
C SER A 131 -9.26 9.90 -15.23
N ASP A 132 -9.37 8.75 -14.55
CA ASP A 132 -9.96 8.64 -13.21
C ASP A 132 -8.87 8.47 -12.14
N LEU A 133 -7.63 8.20 -12.58
CA LEU A 133 -6.49 7.86 -11.72
C LEU A 133 -6.17 8.94 -10.70
N MET A 134 -6.27 10.23 -11.09
CA MET A 134 -5.99 11.34 -10.18
C MET A 134 -6.96 11.35 -8.99
N GLU A 135 -8.27 11.27 -9.26
CA GLU A 135 -9.31 11.28 -8.23
C GLU A 135 -9.25 10.00 -7.39
N PHE A 136 -9.10 8.85 -8.03
CA PHE A 136 -8.98 7.56 -7.35
C PHE A 136 -7.83 7.55 -6.34
N MET A 137 -6.65 8.04 -6.73
CA MET A 137 -5.46 8.07 -5.87
C MET A 137 -5.62 8.97 -4.65
N SER A 138 -6.29 10.12 -4.80
CA SER A 138 -6.59 11.00 -3.66
C SER A 138 -7.52 10.33 -2.65
N HIS A 139 -8.52 9.57 -3.11
CA HIS A 139 -9.40 8.80 -2.22
C HIS A 139 -8.69 7.58 -1.62
N LEU A 140 -7.90 6.85 -2.41
CA LEU A 140 -7.11 5.72 -1.95
C LEU A 140 -6.18 6.12 -0.80
N PHE A 141 -5.52 7.28 -0.91
CA PHE A 141 -4.66 7.78 0.15
C PHE A 141 -5.40 7.94 1.49
N TRP A 142 -6.59 8.55 1.48
CA TRP A 142 -7.37 8.73 2.71
C TRP A 142 -7.85 7.40 3.30
N LEU A 143 -8.21 6.43 2.45
CA LEU A 143 -8.53 5.08 2.90
C LEU A 143 -7.34 4.43 3.60
N ILE A 144 -6.15 4.43 2.97
CA ILE A 144 -4.92 3.84 3.55
C ILE A 144 -4.50 4.56 4.84
N ARG A 145 -4.57 5.89 4.83
CA ARG A 145 -4.14 6.72 5.95
C ARG A 145 -5.01 6.50 7.18
N CYS A 146 -6.32 6.48 7.02
CA CYS A 146 -7.27 6.45 8.14
C CYS A 146 -7.80 5.04 8.48
N ASN A 147 -7.74 4.06 7.58
CA ASN A 147 -8.11 2.69 7.90
C ASN A 147 -6.86 1.87 8.25
N ALA A 148 -6.63 1.59 9.53
CA ALA A 148 -5.46 0.81 9.94
C ALA A 148 -5.59 -0.69 9.67
N GLU A 149 -6.79 -1.17 9.35
CA GLU A 149 -7.06 -2.57 9.00
C GLU A 149 -7.01 -2.82 7.51
N LEU A 150 -7.10 -1.77 6.69
CA LEU A 150 -6.97 -1.91 5.24
C LEU A 150 -5.56 -2.42 4.94
N PRO A 151 -5.43 -3.59 4.27
CA PRO A 151 -4.13 -4.10 3.89
C PRO A 151 -3.40 -3.12 2.96
N PRO A 152 -2.06 -3.21 2.87
CA PRO A 152 -1.33 -2.51 1.83
C PRO A 152 -2.00 -2.76 0.46
N CYS A 153 -2.30 -1.66 -0.24
CA CYS A 153 -2.79 -1.71 -1.61
C CYS A 153 -1.60 -1.62 -2.54
N TYR A 154 -1.32 -2.72 -3.23
CA TYR A 154 -0.35 -2.76 -4.31
C TYR A 154 -1.00 -2.33 -5.61
N PHE A 155 -0.22 -1.69 -6.47
CA PHE A 155 -0.63 -1.37 -7.82
C PHE A 155 0.53 -1.45 -8.79
N THR A 156 0.17 -1.71 -10.05
CA THR A 156 1.12 -1.80 -11.16
C THR A 156 0.42 -1.46 -12.47
N PHE A 157 1.22 -1.35 -13.50
CA PHE A 157 0.81 -1.09 -14.86
C PHE A 157 1.03 -2.36 -15.68
N GLU A 158 0.10 -2.71 -16.59
CA GLU A 158 0.05 -4.02 -17.27
C GLU A 158 1.38 -4.47 -17.92
N LYS A 159 2.19 -3.51 -18.38
CA LYS A 159 3.42 -3.78 -19.15
C LYS A 159 4.71 -3.61 -18.34
N PHE A 160 4.63 -3.44 -17.03
CA PHE A 160 5.77 -3.11 -16.19
C PHE A 160 6.09 -4.21 -15.17
N ASN A 161 7.37 -4.38 -14.90
CA ASN A 161 7.94 -5.36 -13.98
C ASN A 161 8.33 -4.72 -12.64
N PHE A 162 7.43 -3.88 -12.13
CA PHE A 162 7.50 -3.37 -10.77
C PHE A 162 6.15 -3.45 -10.10
N ILE A 163 6.16 -3.48 -8.78
CA ILE A 163 4.97 -3.32 -7.95
C ILE A 163 5.21 -2.08 -7.10
N THR A 164 4.19 -1.25 -6.96
CA THR A 164 4.25 -0.11 -6.05
C THR A 164 3.11 -0.13 -5.05
N ASN A 165 3.27 0.54 -3.92
CA ASN A 165 2.19 0.81 -2.98
C ASN A 165 2.39 2.19 -2.36
N LEU A 166 1.29 2.81 -1.97
CA LEU A 166 1.27 4.05 -1.21
C LEU A 166 1.17 3.71 0.28
N CYS A 167 1.96 4.34 1.14
CA CYS A 167 1.83 4.17 2.59
C CYS A 167 0.97 5.29 3.22
N GLN A 168 0.61 5.09 4.48
CA GLN A 168 -0.19 6.04 5.27
C GLN A 168 0.43 7.45 5.40
N TYR A 169 1.74 7.59 5.14
CA TYR A 169 2.48 8.86 5.18
C TYR A 169 2.60 9.55 3.81
N GLY A 170 2.09 8.92 2.75
CA GLY A 170 2.10 9.45 1.39
C GLY A 170 3.37 9.13 0.59
N ASN A 171 4.24 8.26 1.11
CA ASN A 171 5.40 7.78 0.37
C ASN A 171 5.01 6.66 -0.59
N PHE A 172 5.65 6.62 -1.75
CA PHE A 172 5.53 5.53 -2.72
C PHE A 172 6.66 4.53 -2.49
N HIS A 173 6.28 3.28 -2.32
CA HIS A 173 7.19 2.15 -2.16
C HIS A 173 7.23 1.42 -3.48
N PHE A 174 8.40 1.27 -4.09
CA PHE A 174 8.58 0.56 -5.36
C PHE A 174 9.43 -0.69 -5.14
N THR A 175 8.92 -1.83 -5.60
CA THR A 175 9.64 -3.09 -5.71
C THR A 175 9.90 -3.36 -7.18
N PHE A 176 11.17 -3.39 -7.58
CA PHE A 176 11.58 -3.62 -8.96
C PHE A 176 12.03 -5.07 -9.16
N TYR A 177 11.67 -5.62 -10.32
CA TYR A 177 12.08 -6.94 -10.77
C TYR A 177 12.97 -6.90 -12.03
N CYS A 178 13.22 -5.71 -12.57
CA CYS A 178 14.07 -5.46 -13.74
C CYS A 178 14.93 -4.20 -13.49
N GLU A 179 16.24 -4.29 -13.76
CA GLU A 179 17.17 -3.19 -13.51
C GLU A 179 17.02 -2.07 -14.55
N GLU A 180 16.88 -2.44 -15.82
CA GLU A 180 16.75 -1.49 -16.92
C GLU A 180 15.48 -0.64 -16.75
N GLU A 181 14.37 -1.28 -16.37
CA GLU A 181 13.11 -0.61 -16.08
C GLU A 181 13.23 0.36 -14.90
N ARG A 182 13.95 -0.03 -13.83
CA ARG A 182 14.22 0.85 -12.70
C ARG A 182 15.00 2.09 -13.12
N ILE A 183 16.05 1.93 -13.92
CA ILE A 183 16.89 3.05 -14.38
C ILE A 183 16.08 4.04 -15.22
N GLU A 184 15.20 3.55 -16.10
CA GLU A 184 14.33 4.43 -16.89
C GLU A 184 13.28 5.13 -16.03
N LEU A 185 12.68 4.42 -15.06
CA LEU A 185 11.71 5.01 -14.14
C LEU A 185 12.34 6.06 -13.22
N GLU A 186 13.57 5.86 -12.76
CA GLU A 186 14.29 6.83 -11.94
C GLU A 186 14.45 8.18 -12.66
N LYS A 187 14.73 8.17 -13.96
CA LYS A 187 14.77 9.41 -14.75
C LYS A 187 13.41 10.11 -14.79
N VAL A 188 12.32 9.34 -14.84
CA VAL A 188 10.96 9.90 -14.78
C VAL A 188 10.68 10.45 -13.39
N PHE A 189 11.07 9.76 -12.32
CA PHE A 189 10.90 10.22 -10.94
C PHE A 189 11.60 11.56 -10.70
N ASP A 190 12.84 11.70 -11.18
CA ASP A 190 13.61 12.94 -11.10
C ASP A 190 12.89 14.09 -11.83
N GLN A 191 12.35 13.83 -13.04
CA GLN A 191 11.58 14.82 -13.80
C GLN A 191 10.26 15.22 -13.12
N LEU A 192 9.67 14.30 -12.35
CA LEU A 192 8.45 14.55 -11.57
C LEU A 192 8.74 15.19 -10.21
N GLY A 193 10.02 15.38 -9.83
CA GLY A 193 10.42 15.95 -8.56
C GLY A 193 10.21 15.03 -7.36
N MET A 194 10.14 13.72 -7.59
CA MET A 194 10.08 12.72 -6.52
C MET A 194 11.48 12.56 -5.91
N ASN A 195 11.55 12.48 -4.58
CA ASN A 195 12.83 12.35 -3.87
C ASN A 195 12.97 10.95 -3.28
N GLU A 196 14.05 10.24 -3.59
CA GLU A 196 14.34 8.98 -2.91
C GLU A 196 14.56 9.23 -1.40
N VAL A 197 13.89 8.44 -0.57
CA VAL A 197 13.99 8.51 0.89
C VAL A 197 15.16 7.66 1.37
N PRO A 198 16.26 8.26 1.88
CA PRO A 198 17.43 7.49 2.30
C PRO A 198 17.09 6.47 3.38
N GLY A 199 17.50 5.21 3.18
CA GLY A 199 17.21 4.11 4.10
C GLY A 199 15.76 3.61 4.10
N GLY A 200 14.87 4.22 3.30
CA GLY A 200 13.47 3.77 3.15
C GLY A 200 12.58 4.06 4.35
N PHE A 201 13.00 4.91 5.29
CA PHE A 201 12.25 5.22 6.50
C PHE A 201 11.15 6.27 6.23
N CYS A 202 9.89 5.84 6.30
CA CYS A 202 8.74 6.74 6.17
C CYS A 202 8.34 7.31 7.54
N TYR A 203 7.86 8.55 7.57
CA TYR A 203 7.45 9.22 8.80
C TYR A 203 6.31 10.21 8.56
N GLU A 204 5.58 10.51 9.63
CA GLU A 204 4.50 11.50 9.60
C GLU A 204 5.08 12.92 9.51
N ARG A 205 4.70 13.67 8.47
CA ARG A 205 5.25 15.00 8.17
C ARG A 205 4.39 16.15 8.69
N PHE A 206 3.10 15.91 8.92
CA PHE A 206 2.10 16.98 9.03
C PHE A 206 1.30 16.95 10.33
N SER A 207 1.56 16.03 11.26
CA SER A 207 0.90 16.01 12.56
C SER A 207 1.86 16.23 13.73
N GLU A 208 1.36 16.89 14.77
CA GLU A 208 2.06 16.99 16.05
C GLU A 208 1.93 15.65 16.80
N GLY A 209 3.05 15.01 17.11
CA GLY A 209 3.08 13.80 17.94
C GLY A 209 2.88 12.47 17.21
N SER A 210 3.05 12.43 15.88
CA SER A 210 2.98 11.20 15.04
C SER A 210 1.63 10.49 14.99
N SER A 211 0.61 10.96 15.71
CA SER A 211 -0.75 10.43 15.62
C SER A 211 -1.39 10.87 14.30
N ILE A 212 -2.17 9.98 13.68
CA ILE A 212 -2.90 10.27 12.44
C ILE A 212 -4.37 10.41 12.80
N GLU A 213 -4.92 11.61 12.63
CA GLU A 213 -6.34 11.86 12.87
C GLU A 213 -7.21 10.95 11.98
N GLY A 214 -8.28 10.43 12.55
CA GLY A 214 -9.15 9.46 11.88
C GLY A 214 -8.58 8.05 11.80
N ARG A 215 -7.28 7.81 12.06
CA ARG A 215 -6.70 6.46 12.00
C ARG A 215 -7.17 5.59 13.16
N ARG A 216 -7.80 4.44 12.88
CA ARG A 216 -8.36 3.54 13.91
C ARG A 216 -8.20 2.07 13.56
N ILE A 217 -8.24 1.23 14.59
CA ILE A 217 -8.45 -0.22 14.54
C ILE A 217 -9.80 -0.47 15.23
N GLU A 218 -10.72 -1.15 14.58
CA GLU A 218 -11.94 -1.69 15.19
C GLU A 218 -11.59 -3.06 15.81
N LEU A 219 -11.46 -3.06 17.15
CA LEU A 219 -11.21 -4.29 17.92
C LEU A 219 -12.46 -5.16 18.05
#